data_AF-A0A968QD73-F1
#
_entry.id   AF-A0A968QD73-F1
#
_cell.length_a   1.000
_cell.length_b   1.000
_cell.length_c   1.000
_cell.angle_alpha   90.00
_cell.angle_beta   90.00
_cell.angle_gamma   90.00
#
_symmetry.space_group_name_H-M   'P 1'
#
loop_
_entity.id
_entity.type
_entity.pdbx_description
1 polymer ?
#
loop_
_entity_poly.entity_id
_entity_poly.type
_entity_poly.pdbx_seq_one_letter_code
_entity_poly.pdbx_strand_id
1 'polypeptide(L)'
;MQIDYLLDFQAIEKDNIQDVIYGLNQKQKSIPARYFYDQKGSQLFEDICQLAEYYPTRTEASILRQYAQDIVSQTKATELVELGSGSSTKTRYLFDAYQKLNISLCYVPVDVSDSILKASAKDLLSDYSQLKIQGKVATYSQALQQLKNQKNNSFTDKRIIVFLGSSIG
;
A
#
# COMPACT_ATOMS: atom_id res chain seq x y z
N MET A 1 -11.60 -10.83 -5.94
CA MET A 1 -10.26 -10.51 -5.39
C MET A 1 -9.30 -11.64 -5.73
N GLN A 2 -8.08 -11.30 -6.14
CA GLN A 2 -6.95 -12.23 -6.23
C GLN A 2 -5.83 -11.69 -5.34
N ILE A 3 -5.11 -12.55 -4.62
CA ILE A 3 -3.94 -12.16 -3.82
C ILE A 3 -2.74 -12.98 -4.27
N ASP A 4 -1.68 -12.30 -4.70
CA ASP A 4 -0.39 -12.91 -5.00
C ASP A 4 0.51 -12.81 -3.75
N TYR A 5 1.07 -13.94 -3.31
CA TYR A 5 2.04 -13.98 -2.22
C TYR A 5 3.45 -14.04 -2.81
N LEU A 6 4.18 -12.94 -2.73
CA LEU A 6 5.58 -12.84 -3.22
C LEU A 6 6.58 -12.85 -2.08
N LEU A 7 6.10 -12.63 -0.86
CA LEU A 7 6.79 -12.96 0.37
C LEU A 7 7.03 -14.47 0.41
N ASP A 8 8.27 -14.88 0.23
CA ASP A 8 8.70 -16.21 0.66
C ASP A 8 8.80 -16.19 2.19
N PHE A 9 7.82 -16.81 2.86
CA PHE A 9 7.78 -16.90 4.32
C PHE A 9 9.05 -17.55 4.91
N GLN A 10 9.70 -18.48 4.19
CA GLN A 10 10.96 -19.08 4.62
C GLN A 10 12.15 -18.13 4.42
N ALA A 11 12.13 -17.31 3.39
CA ALA A 11 13.13 -16.27 3.19
C ALA A 11 12.97 -15.15 4.22
N ILE A 12 11.74 -14.76 4.57
CA ILE A 12 11.46 -13.75 5.59
C ILE A 12 11.94 -14.19 6.95
N GLU A 13 11.71 -15.43 7.38
CA GLU A 13 12.26 -15.93 8.65
C GLU A 13 13.79 -15.92 8.66
N LYS A 14 14.44 -16.24 7.54
CA LYS A 14 15.92 -16.25 7.42
C LYS A 14 16.54 -14.85 7.31
N ASP A 15 15.94 -13.93 6.55
CA ASP A 15 16.35 -12.52 6.45
C ASP A 15 16.06 -11.79 7.78
N ASN A 16 15.01 -12.22 8.51
CA ASN A 16 14.57 -11.53 9.71
C ASN A 16 15.54 -11.62 10.88
N ILE A 17 16.28 -12.72 11.02
CA ILE A 17 17.22 -12.86 12.14
C ILE A 17 18.55 -12.18 11.80
N GLN A 18 18.99 -12.25 10.54
CA GLN A 18 20.29 -11.71 10.12
C GLN A 18 20.35 -10.19 10.30
N ASP A 19 19.32 -9.45 9.90
CA ASP A 19 19.30 -7.99 10.07
C ASP A 19 19.29 -7.56 11.53
N VAL A 20 18.61 -8.33 12.40
CA VAL A 20 18.58 -8.08 13.85
C VAL A 20 19.94 -8.40 14.47
N ILE A 21 20.52 -9.56 14.16
CA ILE A 21 21.87 -9.94 14.63
C ILE A 21 22.89 -8.89 14.16
N TYR A 22 22.85 -8.53 12.89
CA TYR A 22 23.75 -7.54 12.31
C TYR A 22 23.63 -6.20 13.03
N GLY A 23 22.41 -5.68 13.16
CA GLY A 23 22.13 -4.38 13.77
C GLY A 23 22.48 -4.32 15.26
N LEU A 24 22.28 -5.41 16.00
CA LEU A 24 22.63 -5.48 17.43
C LEU A 24 24.14 -5.66 17.68
N ASN A 25 24.88 -6.20 16.70
CA ASN A 25 26.34 -6.33 16.76
C ASN A 25 27.09 -5.06 16.33
N GLN A 26 26.42 -4.05 15.77
CA GLN A 26 27.05 -2.77 15.45
C GLN A 26 27.39 -1.95 16.70
N LYS A 27 28.42 -1.11 16.60
CA LYS A 27 28.76 -0.13 17.66
C LYS A 27 27.60 0.82 17.94
N GLN A 28 26.98 1.33 16.88
CA GLN A 28 25.70 2.03 16.93
C GLN A 28 24.60 1.02 16.60
N LYS A 29 23.83 0.61 17.61
CA LYS A 29 22.78 -0.40 17.43
C LYS A 29 21.65 0.15 16.57
N SER A 30 21.09 -0.70 15.72
CA SER A 30 19.93 -0.39 14.90
C SER A 30 19.07 -1.63 14.70
N ILE A 31 17.78 -1.41 14.43
CA ILE A 31 16.84 -2.43 13.97
C ILE A 31 16.03 -1.79 12.84
N PRO A 32 15.81 -2.47 11.70
CA PRO A 32 14.99 -1.95 10.62
C PRO A 32 13.56 -1.56 11.06
N ALA A 33 13.05 -0.42 10.60
CA ALA A 33 11.73 0.08 11.01
C ALA A 33 10.56 -0.86 10.62
N ARG A 34 10.75 -1.77 9.67
CA ARG A 34 9.72 -2.76 9.28
C ARG A 34 9.22 -3.63 10.44
N TYR A 35 10.05 -3.85 11.48
CA TYR A 35 9.65 -4.59 12.67
C TYR A 35 8.66 -3.83 13.56
N PHE A 36 8.42 -2.53 13.32
CA PHE A 36 7.36 -1.80 13.99
C PHE A 36 5.96 -2.16 13.49
N TYR A 37 5.81 -2.86 12.37
CA TYR A 37 4.51 -3.07 11.72
C TYR A 37 4.02 -4.52 11.82
N ASP A 38 4.18 -5.13 13.00
CA ASP A 38 3.37 -6.30 13.36
C ASP A 38 1.92 -5.87 13.63
N GLN A 39 1.01 -6.81 13.91
CA GLN A 39 -0.40 -6.47 14.14
C GLN A 39 -0.59 -5.35 15.19
N LYS A 40 0.17 -5.39 16.27
CA LYS A 40 0.05 -4.42 17.37
C LYS A 40 0.63 -3.07 16.97
N GLY A 41 1.80 -3.05 16.36
CA GLY A 41 2.46 -1.84 15.94
C GLY A 41 1.77 -1.15 14.77
N SER A 42 1.12 -1.90 13.87
CA SER A 42 0.20 -1.34 12.88
C SER A 42 -0.99 -0.64 13.54
N GLN A 43 -1.60 -1.23 14.58
CA GLN A 43 -2.68 -0.56 15.32
C GLN A 43 -2.19 0.72 16.01
N LEU A 44 -1.01 0.67 16.65
CA LEU A 44 -0.40 1.87 17.25
C LEU A 44 -0.14 2.97 16.21
N PHE A 45 0.26 2.60 14.99
CA PHE A 45 0.46 3.57 13.91
C PHE A 45 -0.87 4.23 13.47
N GLU A 46 -1.96 3.47 13.41
CA GLU A 46 -3.30 4.03 13.14
C GLU A 46 -3.72 5.00 14.25
N ASP A 47 -3.41 4.70 15.51
CA ASP A 47 -3.66 5.61 16.64
C ASP A 47 -2.79 6.88 16.54
N ILE A 48 -1.50 6.74 16.19
CA ILE A 48 -0.59 7.87 15.92
C ILE A 48 -1.17 8.79 14.84
N CYS A 49 -1.76 8.23 13.79
CA CYS A 49 -2.37 9.00 12.71
C CYS A 49 -3.54 9.89 13.15
N GLN A 50 -4.13 9.64 14.32
CA GLN A 50 -5.20 10.46 14.90
C GLN A 50 -4.69 11.58 15.82
N LEU A 51 -3.40 11.57 16.20
CA LEU A 51 -2.85 12.56 17.11
C LEU A 51 -2.84 13.96 16.49
N ALA A 52 -3.13 14.98 17.31
CA ALA A 52 -3.12 16.37 16.88
C ALA A 52 -1.70 16.81 16.45
N GLU A 53 -0.66 16.22 17.02
CA GLU A 53 0.74 16.48 16.69
C GLU A 53 1.16 15.85 15.35
N TYR A 54 0.55 14.70 14.99
CA TYR A 54 0.89 13.97 13.77
C TYR A 54 0.07 14.46 12.57
N TYR A 55 0.43 15.63 12.06
CA TYR A 55 -0.22 16.26 10.90
C TYR A 55 -0.08 15.59 9.53
N PRO A 56 0.91 14.72 9.24
CA PRO A 56 1.09 14.17 7.89
C PRO A 56 -0.18 13.52 7.32
N THR A 57 -0.83 12.64 8.09
CA THR A 57 -2.01 11.89 7.62
C THR A 57 -3.17 12.80 7.23
N ARG A 58 -3.54 13.75 8.08
CA ARG A 58 -4.64 14.69 7.81
C ARG A 58 -4.33 15.66 6.66
N THR A 59 -3.07 16.04 6.51
CA THR A 59 -2.64 16.96 5.45
C THR A 59 -2.69 16.28 4.10
N GLU A 60 -2.15 15.07 3.99
CA GLU A 60 -2.24 14.28 2.77
C GLU A 60 -3.70 13.95 2.40
N ALA A 61 -4.53 13.58 3.38
CA ALA A 61 -5.95 13.37 3.15
C ALA A 61 -6.66 14.62 2.61
N SER A 62 -6.32 15.82 3.11
CA SER A 62 -6.86 17.08 2.60
C SER A 62 -6.46 17.34 1.15
N ILE A 63 -5.19 17.09 0.80
CA ILE A 63 -4.69 17.24 -0.58
C ILE A 63 -5.39 16.24 -1.51
N LEU A 64 -5.48 14.97 -1.13
CA LEU A 64 -6.17 13.95 -1.93
C LEU A 64 -7.64 14.28 -2.12
N ARG A 65 -8.35 14.72 -1.07
CA ARG A 65 -9.74 15.15 -1.17
C ARG A 65 -9.92 16.28 -2.18
N GLN A 66 -8.99 17.23 -2.21
CA GLN A 66 -9.06 18.39 -3.10
C GLN A 66 -8.71 18.03 -4.55
N TYR A 67 -7.71 17.17 -4.77
CA TYR A 67 -7.11 16.98 -6.09
C TYR A 67 -7.33 15.59 -6.71
N ALA A 68 -8.02 14.65 -6.05
CA ALA A 68 -8.23 13.30 -6.57
C ALA A 68 -8.88 13.29 -7.96
N GLN A 69 -9.89 14.12 -8.18
CA GLN A 69 -10.55 14.21 -9.50
C GLN A 69 -9.61 14.72 -10.58
N ASP A 70 -8.74 15.69 -10.26
CA ASP A 70 -7.75 16.21 -11.21
C ASP A 70 -6.70 15.14 -11.55
N ILE A 71 -6.19 14.43 -10.54
CA ILE A 71 -5.25 13.32 -10.72
C ILE A 71 -5.85 12.25 -11.65
N VAL A 72 -7.08 11.81 -11.37
CA VAL A 72 -7.74 10.77 -12.18
C VAL A 72 -8.05 11.27 -13.59
N SER A 73 -8.50 12.52 -13.75
CA SER A 73 -8.85 13.07 -15.07
C SER A 73 -7.63 13.28 -15.97
N GLN A 74 -6.48 13.64 -15.41
CA GLN A 74 -5.23 13.82 -16.15
C GLN A 74 -4.59 12.47 -16.50
N THR A 75 -4.50 11.56 -15.54
CA THR A 75 -3.83 10.27 -15.75
C THR A 75 -4.70 9.32 -16.56
N LYS A 76 -6.01 9.26 -16.27
CA LYS A 76 -6.97 8.26 -16.77
C LYS A 76 -6.42 6.84 -16.64
N ALA A 77 -5.65 6.60 -15.57
CA ALA A 77 -4.98 5.33 -15.37
C ALA A 77 -6.01 4.24 -15.06
N THR A 78 -5.91 3.08 -15.70
CA THR A 78 -6.81 1.94 -15.46
C THR A 78 -6.23 0.96 -14.45
N GLU A 79 -5.03 1.23 -13.96
CA GLU A 79 -4.37 0.49 -12.88
C GLU A 79 -3.74 1.44 -11.86
N LEU A 80 -4.09 1.24 -10.59
CA LEU A 80 -3.55 1.98 -9.45
C LEU A 80 -2.81 1.00 -8.54
N VAL A 81 -1.48 1.12 -8.48
CA VAL A 81 -0.64 0.37 -7.55
C VAL A 81 -0.39 1.24 -6.33
N GLU A 82 -0.68 0.73 -5.14
CA GLU A 82 -0.37 1.44 -3.89
C GLU A 82 0.68 0.67 -3.09
N LEU A 83 1.81 1.32 -2.84
CA LEU A 83 2.89 0.75 -2.03
C LEU A 83 2.66 1.07 -0.56
N GLY A 84 2.52 0.06 0.28
CA GLY A 84 2.19 0.23 1.71
C GLY A 84 0.75 0.66 1.91
N SER A 85 -0.19 -0.13 1.38
CA SER A 85 -1.60 0.27 1.32
C SER A 85 -2.28 0.39 2.68
N GLY A 86 -1.81 -0.31 3.71
CA GLY A 86 -2.42 -0.28 5.04
C GLY A 86 -3.95 -0.47 4.99
N SER A 87 -4.69 0.41 5.67
CA SER A 87 -6.17 0.45 5.63
C SER A 87 -6.78 1.01 4.34
N SER A 88 -5.97 1.59 3.44
CA SER A 88 -6.41 2.23 2.18
C SER A 88 -7.45 3.36 2.35
N THR A 89 -7.57 3.91 3.56
CA THR A 89 -8.59 4.91 3.91
C THR A 89 -8.46 6.17 3.05
N LYS A 90 -7.22 6.62 2.78
CA LYS A 90 -6.94 7.80 1.94
C LYS A 90 -7.18 7.51 0.45
N THR A 91 -6.93 6.29 0.02
CA THR A 91 -7.09 5.84 -1.37
C THR A 91 -8.55 5.90 -1.83
N ARG A 92 -9.49 5.85 -0.90
CA ARG A 92 -10.93 6.05 -1.16
C ARG A 92 -11.23 7.37 -1.88
N TYR A 93 -10.49 8.45 -1.62
CA TYR A 93 -10.66 9.70 -2.37
C TYR A 93 -10.40 9.52 -3.87
N LEU A 94 -9.43 8.68 -4.25
CA LEU A 94 -9.17 8.33 -5.65
C LEU A 94 -10.30 7.45 -6.19
N PHE A 95 -10.74 6.42 -5.44
CA PHE A 95 -11.83 5.54 -5.88
C PHE A 95 -13.13 6.31 -6.14
N ASP A 96 -13.49 7.26 -5.28
CA ASP A 96 -14.64 8.14 -5.47
C ASP A 96 -14.51 8.94 -6.78
N ALA A 97 -13.32 9.44 -7.08
CA ALA A 97 -13.04 10.15 -8.33
C ALA A 97 -13.14 9.24 -9.57
N TYR A 98 -12.61 8.01 -9.49
CA TYR A 98 -12.74 7.00 -10.53
C TYR A 98 -14.21 6.65 -10.82
N GLN A 99 -15.02 6.45 -9.78
CA GLN A 99 -16.44 6.15 -9.90
C GLN A 99 -17.21 7.32 -10.52
N LYS A 100 -16.95 8.56 -10.07
CA LYS A 100 -17.57 9.77 -10.64
C LYS A 100 -17.28 9.96 -12.13
N LEU A 101 -16.06 9.64 -12.55
CA LEU A 101 -15.63 9.74 -13.94
C LEU A 101 -15.98 8.49 -14.77
N ASN A 102 -16.60 7.48 -14.15
CA ASN A 102 -16.98 6.21 -14.78
C ASN A 102 -15.81 5.49 -15.47
N ILE A 103 -14.63 5.52 -14.84
CA ILE A 103 -13.41 4.87 -15.33
C ILE A 103 -13.24 3.54 -14.59
N SER A 104 -13.15 2.44 -15.33
CA SER A 104 -12.86 1.12 -14.74
C SER A 104 -11.43 1.06 -14.21
N LEU A 105 -11.28 0.62 -12.96
CA LEU A 105 -10.01 0.57 -12.25
C LEU A 105 -9.68 -0.83 -11.75
N CYS A 106 -8.44 -1.26 -12.01
CA CYS A 106 -7.78 -2.33 -11.27
C CYS A 106 -6.92 -1.71 -10.17
N TYR A 107 -7.21 -2.06 -8.92
CA TYR A 107 -6.44 -1.66 -7.75
C TYR A 107 -5.49 -2.78 -7.32
N VAL A 108 -4.23 -2.42 -7.13
CA VAL A 108 -3.14 -3.34 -6.77
C VAL A 108 -2.53 -2.87 -5.45
N PRO A 109 -3.14 -3.21 -4.30
CA PRO A 109 -2.58 -2.90 -3.00
C PRO A 109 -1.38 -3.80 -2.71
N VAL A 110 -0.28 -3.19 -2.26
CA VAL A 110 0.95 -3.88 -1.86
C VAL A 110 1.18 -3.63 -0.38
N ASP A 111 1.29 -4.71 0.40
CA ASP A 111 1.63 -4.63 1.82
C ASP A 111 2.39 -5.88 2.26
N VAL A 112 3.15 -5.78 3.36
CA VAL A 112 3.78 -6.94 3.98
C VAL A 112 2.79 -7.72 4.86
N SER A 113 1.71 -7.07 5.29
CA SER A 113 0.67 -7.66 6.12
C SER A 113 -0.45 -8.28 5.29
N ASP A 114 -0.50 -9.61 5.24
CA ASP A 114 -1.61 -10.36 4.62
C ASP A 114 -2.97 -10.04 5.26
N SER A 115 -3.00 -9.89 6.58
CA SER A 115 -4.23 -9.65 7.33
C SER A 115 -4.85 -8.29 6.98
N ILE A 116 -4.03 -7.22 6.89
CA ILE A 116 -4.54 -5.89 6.56
C ILE A 116 -5.00 -5.79 5.10
N LEU A 117 -4.31 -6.48 4.19
CA LEU A 117 -4.71 -6.58 2.78
C LEU A 117 -6.06 -7.28 2.63
N LYS A 118 -6.26 -8.41 3.30
CA LYS A 118 -7.54 -9.14 3.24
C LYS A 118 -8.68 -8.35 3.85
N ALA A 119 -8.44 -7.70 4.99
CA ALA A 119 -9.45 -6.88 5.66
C ALA A 119 -9.85 -5.68 4.79
N SER A 120 -8.88 -4.87 4.36
CA SER A 120 -9.13 -3.69 3.53
C SER A 120 -9.78 -4.05 2.19
N ALA A 121 -9.33 -5.11 1.51
CA ALA A 121 -9.92 -5.52 0.24
C ALA A 121 -11.37 -5.98 0.38
N LYS A 122 -11.74 -6.63 1.50
CA LYS A 122 -13.13 -7.00 1.78
C LYS A 122 -14.02 -5.76 1.92
N ASP A 123 -13.57 -4.78 2.71
CA ASP A 123 -14.33 -3.55 2.94
C ASP A 123 -14.46 -2.74 1.63
N LEU A 124 -13.37 -2.62 0.87
CA LEU A 124 -13.37 -1.93 -0.42
C LEU A 124 -14.29 -2.58 -1.45
N LEU A 125 -14.37 -3.91 -1.51
CA LEU A 125 -15.28 -4.59 -2.44
C LEU A 125 -16.75 -4.47 -2.03
N SER A 126 -17.04 -4.25 -0.75
CA SER A 126 -18.37 -3.92 -0.27
C SER A 126 -18.77 -2.50 -0.71
N ASP A 127 -17.85 -1.55 -0.61
CA ASP A 127 -18.13 -0.14 -0.88
C ASP A 127 -18.08 0.21 -2.38
N TYR A 128 -17.24 -0.50 -3.14
CA TYR A 128 -16.97 -0.24 -4.57
C TYR A 128 -17.16 -1.52 -5.39
N SER A 129 -18.42 -1.84 -5.72
CA SER A 129 -18.79 -3.09 -6.40
C SER A 129 -18.14 -3.31 -7.79
N GLN A 130 -17.72 -2.24 -8.46
CA GLN A 130 -17.04 -2.31 -9.76
C GLN A 130 -15.51 -2.39 -9.65
N LEU A 131 -14.95 -2.27 -8.44
CA LEU A 131 -13.51 -2.27 -8.21
C LEU A 131 -12.95 -3.69 -8.39
N LYS A 132 -11.88 -3.82 -9.19
CA LYS A 132 -11.10 -5.06 -9.26
C LYS A 132 -9.90 -4.92 -8.34
N ILE A 133 -9.68 -5.90 -7.46
CA ILE A 133 -8.54 -5.90 -6.54
C ILE A 133 -7.63 -7.10 -6.81
N GLN A 134 -6.35 -6.80 -7.04
CA GLN A 134 -5.23 -7.75 -7.16
C GLN A 134 -4.18 -7.43 -6.08
N GLY A 135 -4.39 -7.96 -4.87
CA GLY A 135 -3.50 -7.72 -3.75
C GLY A 135 -2.14 -8.40 -3.90
N LYS A 136 -1.10 -7.80 -3.35
CA LYS A 136 0.26 -8.36 -3.33
C LYS A 136 0.82 -8.33 -1.91
N VAL A 137 0.97 -9.50 -1.32
CA VAL A 137 1.69 -9.66 -0.06
C VAL A 137 3.18 -9.67 -0.41
N ALA A 138 3.85 -8.52 -0.27
CA ALA A 138 5.21 -8.29 -0.77
C ALA A 138 5.90 -7.08 -0.12
N THR A 139 7.23 -7.05 -0.13
CA THR A 139 7.98 -5.79 0.04
C THR A 139 7.82 -4.89 -1.17
N TYR A 140 8.10 -3.59 -1.02
CA TYR A 140 8.04 -2.63 -2.14
C TYR A 140 8.94 -3.06 -3.31
N SER A 141 10.17 -3.48 -3.03
CA SER A 141 11.13 -3.91 -4.04
C SER A 141 10.65 -5.14 -4.83
N GLN A 142 10.11 -6.16 -4.13
CA GLN A 142 9.57 -7.36 -4.78
C GLN A 142 8.36 -7.03 -5.66
N ALA A 143 7.43 -6.20 -5.16
CA ALA A 143 6.28 -5.79 -5.94
C ALA A 143 6.68 -5.01 -7.20
N LEU A 144 7.59 -4.05 -7.08
CA LEU A 144 8.10 -3.29 -8.22
C LEU A 144 8.82 -4.18 -9.25
N GLN A 145 9.59 -5.18 -8.79
CA GLN A 145 10.23 -6.16 -9.66
C GLN A 145 9.21 -7.00 -10.42
N GLN A 146 8.16 -7.50 -9.74
CA GLN A 146 7.10 -8.26 -10.39
C GLN A 146 6.32 -7.41 -11.41
N LEU A 147 5.98 -6.16 -11.05
CA LEU A 147 5.28 -5.21 -11.92
C LEU A 147 6.07 -4.89 -13.19
N LYS A 148 7.41 -4.90 -13.13
CA LYS A 148 8.30 -4.75 -14.29
C LYS A 148 8.21 -5.95 -15.23
N ASN A 149 8.13 -7.15 -14.68
CA ASN A 149 8.06 -8.40 -15.46
C ASN A 149 6.66 -8.62 -16.08
N GLN A 150 5.61 -8.02 -15.52
CA GLN A 150 4.24 -8.09 -16.03
C GLN A 150 3.97 -7.16 -17.23
N LYS A 151 4.93 -6.31 -17.65
CA LYS A 151 4.77 -5.40 -18.80
C LYS A 151 4.41 -6.11 -20.11
N ASN A 152 4.65 -7.41 -20.22
CA ASN A 152 4.40 -8.18 -21.43
C ASN A 152 3.02 -8.89 -21.45
N ASN A 153 2.20 -8.80 -20.40
CA ASN A 153 0.98 -9.62 -20.23
C ASN A 153 -0.26 -8.89 -19.66
N SER A 154 -0.29 -7.55 -19.53
CA SER A 154 -1.38 -6.86 -18.82
C SER A 154 -2.36 -6.08 -19.70
N PHE A 155 -3.64 -6.21 -19.37
CA PHE A 155 -4.85 -5.56 -19.92
C PHE A 155 -4.94 -4.03 -19.66
N THR A 156 -3.83 -3.32 -19.45
CA THR A 156 -3.84 -1.97 -18.85
C THR A 156 -2.91 -1.00 -19.60
N ASP A 157 -3.49 -0.04 -20.33
CA ASP A 157 -2.72 0.94 -21.11
C ASP A 157 -2.03 2.01 -20.25
N LYS A 158 -2.50 2.24 -19.02
CA LYS A 158 -2.01 3.31 -18.15
C LYS A 158 -2.01 2.91 -16.67
N ARG A 159 -0.81 2.87 -16.08
CA ARG A 159 -0.56 2.56 -14.67
C ARG A 159 -0.10 3.81 -13.93
N ILE A 160 -0.61 4.01 -12.72
CA ILE A 160 -0.01 4.91 -11.72
C ILE A 160 0.43 4.10 -10.51
N ILE A 161 1.55 4.51 -9.92
CA ILE A 161 2.06 3.99 -8.66
C ILE A 161 1.97 5.13 -7.66
N VAL A 162 1.27 4.90 -6.56
CA VAL A 162 1.15 5.86 -5.47
C VAL A 162 1.87 5.33 -4.24
N PHE A 163 2.41 6.27 -3.49
CA PHE A 163 3.03 6.02 -2.20
C PHE A 163 2.43 7.04 -1.24
N LEU A 164 1.44 6.61 -0.47
CA LEU A 164 0.61 7.49 0.36
C LEU A 164 0.98 7.32 1.83
N GLY A 165 1.39 8.42 2.47
CA GLY A 165 1.86 8.48 3.84
C GLY A 165 3.35 8.82 3.93
N SER A 166 3.83 9.07 5.14
CA SER A 166 5.26 9.23 5.38
C SER A 166 5.83 7.95 5.98
N SER A 167 6.64 7.24 5.20
CA SER A 167 7.60 6.26 5.75
C SER A 167 8.85 6.92 6.31
N ILE A 168 8.96 8.26 6.19
CA ILE A 168 9.99 9.06 6.85
C ILE A 168 9.51 9.36 8.27
N GLY A 169 10.06 8.57 9.21
CA GLY A 169 10.19 8.89 10.63
C GLY A 169 11.65 8.80 11.00
#